data_AF-A0A4V6Y805-F1
#
_entry.id   AF-A0A4V6Y805-F1
#
_cell.length_a   1.000
_cell.length_b   1.000
_cell.length_c   1.000
_cell.angle_alpha   90.00
_cell.angle_beta   90.00
_cell.angle_gamma   90.00
#
_symmetry.space_group_name_H-M   'P 1'
#
loop_
_entity.id
_entity.type
_entity.pdbx_description
1 polymer ?
#
loop_
_entity_poly.entity_id
_entity_poly.type
_entity_poly.pdbx_seq_one_letter_code
_entity_poly.pdbx_strand_id
1 'polypeptide(L)'
;MEQSRTDSHDGLTSVCPLCHCTNESAVNLLVQCRYSKRIWLAMRDWTAGNFLASTNWGKLPKHQPVQLLVAWKIWNERNARIFRRGYSSVTSLIAKIKDQARMWCIAGAKNLREIIPGE
;
A
#
# COMPACT_ATOMS: atom_id res chain seq x y z
N MET A 1 -31.07 -16.89 -33.86
CA MET A 1 -30.69 -17.35 -32.52
C MET A 1 -29.33 -16.76 -32.25
N GLU A 2 -29.25 -15.63 -31.54
CA GLU A 2 -28.01 -15.16 -30.90
C GLU A 2 -28.42 -14.00 -29.98
N GLN A 3 -29.13 -14.33 -28.89
CA GLN A 3 -29.61 -13.33 -27.94
C GLN A 3 -28.97 -13.63 -26.58
N SER A 4 -28.02 -12.75 -26.22
CA SER A 4 -27.84 -12.26 -24.86
C SER A 4 -27.43 -13.28 -23.79
N ARG A 5 -26.12 -13.52 -23.69
CA ARG A 5 -25.49 -13.88 -22.41
C ARG A 5 -25.30 -12.59 -21.60
N THR A 6 -26.38 -12.12 -20.97
CA THR A 6 -26.25 -11.12 -19.90
C THR A 6 -25.75 -11.87 -18.67
N ASP A 7 -24.43 -11.92 -18.52
CA ASP A 7 -23.82 -12.33 -17.25
C ASP A 7 -24.17 -11.26 -16.22
N SER A 8 -25.08 -11.65 -15.32
CA SER A 8 -25.46 -10.93 -14.11
C SER A 8 -24.22 -10.58 -13.31
N HIS A 9 -23.82 -9.30 -13.37
CA HIS A 9 -22.70 -8.75 -12.63
C HIS A 9 -23.15 -8.48 -11.18
N ASP A 10 -23.14 -9.53 -10.37
CA ASP A 10 -23.47 -9.47 -8.94
C ASP A 10 -22.50 -8.55 -8.17
N GLY A 11 -22.98 -7.36 -7.78
CA GLY A 11 -23.04 -6.95 -6.37
C GLY A 11 -21.77 -6.65 -5.55
N LEU A 12 -20.53 -6.76 -6.06
CA LEU A 12 -19.34 -6.34 -5.30
C LEU A 12 -18.63 -5.15 -5.97
N THR A 13 -18.52 -4.05 -5.23
CA THR A 13 -18.01 -2.74 -5.68
C THR A 13 -16.71 -2.87 -6.49
N SER A 14 -16.79 -2.63 -7.80
CA SER A 14 -15.64 -2.56 -8.71
C SER A 14 -14.76 -1.34 -8.43
N VAL A 15 -15.16 -0.43 -7.54
CA VAL A 15 -14.46 0.80 -7.19
C VAL A 15 -13.51 0.57 -6.02
N CYS A 16 -12.30 1.11 -6.11
CA CYS A 16 -11.26 1.00 -5.09
C CYS A 16 -11.76 1.46 -3.71
N PRO A 17 -11.71 0.60 -2.67
CA PRO A 17 -12.20 0.92 -1.33
C PRO A 17 -11.31 1.91 -0.55
N LEU A 18 -10.15 2.27 -1.10
CA LEU A 18 -9.26 3.24 -0.48
C LEU A 18 -9.58 4.68 -0.89
N CYS A 19 -9.86 4.92 -2.18
CA CYS A 19 -10.14 6.26 -2.72
C CYS A 19 -11.57 6.48 -3.16
N HIS A 20 -12.35 5.42 -3.43
CA HIS A 20 -13.72 5.48 -3.95
C HIS A 20 -13.88 6.27 -5.27
N CYS A 21 -12.81 6.44 -6.06
CA CYS A 21 -12.85 7.26 -7.30
C CYS A 21 -12.56 6.49 -8.59
N THR A 22 -11.88 5.35 -8.51
CA THR A 22 -11.40 4.59 -9.69
C THR A 22 -11.61 3.12 -9.46
N ASN A 23 -11.75 2.33 -10.54
CA ASN A 23 -11.91 0.89 -10.42
C ASN A 23 -10.74 0.24 -9.67
N GLU A 24 -11.04 -0.73 -8.82
CA GLU A 24 -10.05 -1.50 -8.11
C GLU A 24 -9.24 -2.35 -9.08
N SER A 25 -7.92 -2.21 -9.01
CA SER A 25 -6.94 -3.11 -9.62
C SER A 25 -5.74 -3.16 -8.68
N ALA A 26 -4.90 -4.20 -8.77
CA ALA A 26 -3.72 -4.28 -7.91
C ALA A 26 -2.80 -3.05 -8.08
N VAL A 27 -2.60 -2.60 -9.33
CA VAL A 27 -1.79 -1.42 -9.64
C VAL A 27 -2.43 -0.13 -9.11
N ASN A 28 -3.75 0.01 -9.24
CA ASN A 28 -4.44 1.15 -8.66
C ASN A 28 -4.35 1.12 -7.13
N LEU A 29 -4.75 0.01 -6.51
CA LEU A 29 -4.77 -0.15 -5.06
C LEU A 29 -3.40 0.11 -4.44
N LEU A 30 -2.34 -0.51 -4.95
CA LEU A 30 -1.03 -0.43 -4.32
C LEU A 30 -0.27 0.83 -4.71
N VAL A 31 -0.50 1.43 -5.89
CA VAL A 31 0.41 2.45 -6.44
C VAL A 31 -0.30 3.72 -6.89
N GLN A 32 -1.33 3.60 -7.72
CA GLN A 32 -1.90 4.76 -8.40
C GLN A 32 -3.00 5.47 -7.59
N CYS A 33 -3.60 4.76 -6.63
CA CYS A 33 -4.64 5.24 -5.73
C CYS A 33 -4.15 6.45 -4.95
N ARG A 34 -4.99 7.49 -4.84
CA ARG A 34 -4.67 8.73 -4.11
C ARG A 34 -4.25 8.47 -2.67
N TYR A 35 -4.94 7.54 -2.00
CA TYR A 35 -4.62 7.14 -0.63
C TYR A 35 -3.21 6.54 -0.55
N SER A 36 -2.92 5.56 -1.41
CA SER A 36 -1.63 4.87 -1.47
C SER A 36 -0.48 5.81 -1.86
N LYS A 37 -0.68 6.67 -2.88
CA LYS A 37 0.32 7.68 -3.28
C LYS A 37 0.79 8.54 -2.12
N ARG A 38 -0.14 9.01 -1.27
CA ARG A 38 0.21 9.83 -0.10
C ARG A 38 1.10 9.07 0.88
N ILE A 39 0.87 7.76 1.05
CA ILE A 39 1.71 6.90 1.89
C ILE A 39 3.09 6.74 1.27
N TRP A 40 3.17 6.39 -0.02
CA TRP A 40 4.46 6.23 -0.71
C TRP A 40 5.31 7.50 -0.68
N LEU A 41 4.70 8.67 -0.87
CA LEU A 41 5.40 9.96 -0.78
C LEU A 41 5.90 10.21 0.65
N ALA A 42 5.05 10.05 1.66
CA ALA A 42 5.47 10.24 3.05
C ALA A 42 6.59 9.27 3.48
N MET A 43 6.59 8.04 2.96
CA MET A 43 7.64 7.06 3.22
C MET A 43 8.95 7.39 2.49
N ARG A 44 8.87 7.97 1.28
CA ARG A 44 10.03 8.52 0.56
C ARG A 44 10.67 9.64 1.35
N ASP A 45 9.85 10.58 1.83
CA ASP A 45 10.35 11.73 2.58
C ASP A 45 10.97 11.29 3.91
N TRP A 46 10.32 10.37 4.62
CA TRP A 46 10.81 9.85 5.90
C TRP A 46 12.18 9.17 5.80
N THR A 47 12.50 8.56 4.67
CA THR A 47 13.76 7.83 4.45
C THR A 47 14.79 8.67 3.69
N ALA A 48 14.60 9.99 3.61
CA ALA A 48 15.46 10.91 2.86
C ALA A 48 15.69 10.48 1.40
N GLY A 49 14.67 9.88 0.76
CA GLY A 49 14.76 9.40 -0.62
C GLY A 49 15.46 8.05 -0.81
N ASN A 50 16.04 7.45 0.25
CA ASN A 50 16.61 6.09 0.20
C ASN A 50 15.55 5.01 -0.01
N PHE A 51 14.28 5.37 0.20
CA PHE A 51 13.12 4.62 -0.28
C PHE A 51 12.81 5.02 -1.72
N LEU A 52 13.17 4.14 -2.65
CA LEU A 52 12.69 4.21 -4.01
C LEU A 52 11.17 3.97 -3.99
N ALA A 53 10.35 5.01 -3.84
CA ALA A 53 8.91 4.88 -4.04
C ALA A 53 8.69 4.52 -5.51
N SER A 54 8.57 3.21 -5.78
CA SER A 54 8.48 2.71 -7.13
C SER A 54 7.06 2.93 -7.61
N THR A 55 6.88 3.95 -8.44
CA THR A 55 5.75 4.00 -9.36
C THR A 55 5.86 2.93 -10.46
N ASN A 56 7.04 2.28 -10.59
CA ASN A 56 7.37 1.29 -11.64
C ASN A 56 7.79 -0.06 -11.02
N TRP A 57 6.86 -0.74 -10.37
CA TRP A 57 7.10 -1.99 -9.65
C TRP A 57 7.85 -3.06 -10.46
N GLY A 58 7.65 -3.12 -11.77
CA GLY A 58 8.31 -4.09 -12.66
C GLY A 58 9.74 -3.78 -13.09
N LYS A 59 10.36 -2.69 -12.60
CA LYS A 59 11.71 -2.25 -13.06
C LYS A 59 12.77 -2.16 -11.95
N LEU A 60 12.49 -2.64 -10.74
CA LEU A 60 13.50 -2.59 -9.67
C LEU A 60 14.28 -3.91 -9.57
N PRO A 61 15.63 -3.87 -9.60
CA PRO A 61 16.45 -5.07 -9.50
C PRO A 61 16.36 -5.75 -8.12
N LYS A 62 15.99 -5.01 -7.06
CA LYS A 62 15.70 -5.54 -5.71
C LYS A 62 14.64 -4.69 -5.01
N HIS A 63 13.59 -5.31 -4.48
CA HIS A 63 12.65 -4.65 -3.58
C HIS A 63 13.24 -4.58 -2.16
N GLN A 64 13.18 -3.41 -1.53
CA GLN A 64 13.58 -3.25 -0.13
C GLN A 64 12.47 -3.78 0.81
N PRO A 65 12.80 -4.40 1.95
CA PRO A 65 11.80 -4.93 2.90
C PRO A 65 10.72 -3.92 3.30
N VAL A 66 11.09 -2.64 3.43
CA VAL A 66 10.15 -1.56 3.76
C VAL A 66 9.11 -1.30 2.67
N GLN A 67 9.43 -1.53 1.38
CA GLN A 67 8.46 -1.39 0.29
C GLN A 67 7.39 -2.48 0.39
N LEU A 68 7.82 -3.72 0.66
CA LEU A 68 6.90 -4.83 0.86
C LEU A 68 6.04 -4.61 2.11
N LEU A 69 6.61 -4.05 3.19
CA LEU A 69 5.86 -3.68 4.38
C LEU A 69 4.78 -2.63 4.07
N VAL A 70 5.10 -1.59 3.30
CA VAL A 70 4.14 -0.56 2.87
C VAL A 70 3.01 -1.19 2.05
N ALA A 71 3.37 -2.01 1.06
CA ALA A 71 2.41 -2.74 0.24
C ALA A 71 1.46 -3.62 1.07
N TRP A 72 2.03 -4.39 2.00
CA TRP A 72 1.29 -5.26 2.90
C TRP A 72 0.36 -4.47 3.82
N LYS A 73 0.81 -3.34 4.37
CA LYS A 73 -0.05 -2.46 5.19
C LYS A 73 -1.20 -1.84 4.39
N ILE A 74 -0.97 -1.44 3.14
CA ILE A 74 -2.02 -0.94 2.24
C ILE A 74 -3.05 -2.04 1.94
N TRP A 75 -2.58 -3.25 1.62
CA TRP A 75 -3.45 -4.40 1.40
C TRP A 75 -4.30 -4.73 2.64
N ASN A 76 -3.68 -4.73 3.82
CA ASN A 76 -4.39 -4.98 5.07
C ASN A 76 -5.43 -3.89 5.38
N GLU A 77 -5.13 -2.62 5.09
CA GLU A 77 -6.11 -1.53 5.23
C GLU A 77 -7.30 -1.74 4.30
N ARG A 78 -7.08 -2.15 3.05
CA ARG A 78 -8.16 -2.52 2.12
C ARG A 78 -9.03 -3.64 2.67
N ASN A 79 -8.42 -4.70 3.20
CA ASN A 79 -9.14 -5.81 3.81
C ASN A 79 -9.92 -5.38 5.07
N ALA A 80 -9.36 -4.50 5.88
CA ALA A 80 -10.06 -3.96 7.05
C ALA A 80 -11.32 -3.17 6.66
N ARG A 81 -11.26 -2.36 5.60
CA ARG A 81 -12.41 -1.59 5.11
C ARG A 81 -13.53 -2.49 4.60
N ILE A 82 -13.19 -3.57 3.88
CA ILE A 82 -14.19 -4.48 3.31
C ILE A 82 -14.76 -5.42 4.38
N PHE A 83 -13.90 -6.11 5.12
CA PHE A 83 -14.34 -7.21 6.00
C PHE A 83 -14.69 -6.76 7.41
N ARG A 84 -14.17 -5.61 7.87
CA ARG A 84 -14.31 -5.15 9.26
C ARG A 84 -14.94 -3.77 9.37
N ARG A 85 -15.24 -3.10 8.25
CA ARG A 85 -15.66 -1.69 8.20
C ARG A 85 -14.72 -0.79 9.04
N GLY A 86 -13.44 -1.14 9.07
CA GLY A 86 -12.41 -0.42 9.81
C GLY A 86 -11.68 0.54 8.87
N TYR A 87 -11.62 1.83 9.24
CA TYR A 87 -11.03 2.88 8.42
C TYR A 87 -9.90 3.57 9.19
N SER A 88 -8.66 3.42 8.72
CA SER A 88 -7.55 4.23 9.21
C SER A 88 -7.38 5.48 8.35
N SER A 89 -6.98 6.58 8.98
CA SER A 89 -6.45 7.72 8.23
C SER A 89 -5.08 7.39 7.63
N VAL A 90 -4.70 8.13 6.58
CA VAL A 90 -3.35 8.03 5.97
C VAL A 90 -2.27 8.18 7.04
N THR A 91 -2.41 9.16 7.94
CA THR A 91 -1.45 9.43 9.02
C THR A 91 -1.34 8.25 9.99
N SER A 92 -2.46 7.67 10.40
CA SER A 92 -2.46 6.51 11.30
C SER A 92 -1.79 5.29 10.65
N LEU A 93 -2.04 5.05 9.36
CA LEU A 93 -1.41 3.93 8.65
C LEU A 93 0.10 4.16 8.47
N ILE A 94 0.54 5.40 8.20
CA ILE A 94 1.96 5.76 8.16
C ILE A 94 2.62 5.49 9.51
N ALA A 95 2.01 5.90 10.62
CA ALA A 95 2.55 5.62 11.96
C ALA A 95 2.72 4.11 12.18
N LYS A 96 1.69 3.31 11.88
CA LYS A 96 1.75 1.84 11.97
C LYS A 96 2.83 1.22 11.09
N ILE A 97 3.13 1.80 9.93
CA ILE A 97 4.22 1.35 9.06
C ILE A 97 5.57 1.67 9.72
N LYS A 98 5.76 2.91 10.18
CA LYS A 98 7.01 3.35 10.82
C LYS A 98 7.31 2.52 12.06
N ASP A 99 6.33 2.32 12.94
CA ASP A 99 6.48 1.53 14.16
C ASP A 99 6.89 0.08 13.85
N GLN A 100 6.25 -0.54 12.86
CA GLN A 100 6.62 -1.90 12.46
C GLN A 100 8.01 -1.98 11.84
N ALA A 101 8.40 -0.98 11.05
CA ALA A 101 9.72 -0.91 10.47
C ALA A 101 10.79 -0.73 11.57
N ARG A 102 10.53 0.10 12.59
CA ARG A 102 11.40 0.23 13.77
C ARG A 102 11.49 -1.08 14.57
N MET A 103 10.37 -1.79 14.78
CA MET A 103 10.39 -3.11 15.44
C MET A 103 11.27 -4.11 14.68
N TRP A 104 11.23 -4.11 13.35
CA TRP A 104 12.12 -4.96 12.54
C TRP A 104 13.59 -4.59 12.71
N CYS A 105 13.93 -3.29 12.83
CA CYS A 105 15.29 -2.85 13.15
C CYS A 105 15.75 -3.33 14.53
N ILE A 106 14.89 -3.25 15.55
CA ILE A 106 15.17 -3.74 16.91
C ILE A 106 15.38 -5.26 16.89
N ALA A 107 14.60 -5.99 16.09
CA ALA A 107 14.75 -7.43 15.89
C ALA A 107 15.98 -7.83 15.06
N GLY A 108 16.82 -6.87 14.63
CA GLY A 108 18.11 -7.15 13.97
C GLY A 108 18.11 -7.05 12.45
N ALA A 109 17.09 -6.46 11.82
CA ALA A 109 17.08 -6.22 10.37
C ALA A 109 18.08 -5.10 9.96
N LYS A 110 19.36 -5.47 9.80
CA LYS A 110 20.47 -4.53 9.50
C LYS A 110 20.19 -3.65 8.27
N ASN A 111 19.77 -4.25 7.16
CA ASN A 111 19.47 -3.54 5.90
C ASN A 111 18.40 -2.46 6.07
N LEU A 112 17.50 -2.61 7.04
CA LEU A 112 16.42 -1.66 7.28
C LEU A 112 16.89 -0.48 8.14
N ARG A 113 17.81 -0.74 9.08
CA ARG A 113 18.42 0.28 9.94
C ARG A 113 19.26 1.29 9.13
N GLU A 114 19.81 0.89 7.99
CA GLU A 114 20.55 1.78 7.08
C GLU A 114 19.63 2.74 6.29
N ILE A 115 18.36 2.36 6.10
CA ILE A 115 17.40 3.11 5.26
C ILE A 115 16.55 4.06 6.12
N ILE A 116 16.19 3.61 7.32
CA ILE A 116 15.34 4.37 8.24
C ILE A 116 16.22 5.33 9.04
N PRO A 117 15.82 6.62 9.17
CA PRO A 117 16.55 7.53 10.05
C PRO A 117 16.59 6.98 11.47
N GLY A 118 17.79 6.95 12.05
CA GLY A 118 17.98 6.80 13.49
C GLY A 118 17.21 7.88 14.22
N GLU A 119 16.69 7.55 15.40
CA GLU A 119 16.22 8.58 16.35
C GLU A 119 17.42 9.30 16.96
#